data_AF-A0A226DRX0-F1
#
_entry.id   AF-A0A226DRX0-F1
#
_cell.length_a   1.000
_cell.length_b   1.000
_cell.length_c   1.000
_cell.angle_alpha   90.00
_cell.angle_beta   90.00
_cell.angle_gamma   90.00
#
_symmetry.space_group_name_H-M   'P 1'
#
loop_
_entity.id
_entity.type
_entity.pdbx_description
1 polymer ?
#
loop_
_entity_poly.entity_id
_entity_poly.type
_entity_poly.pdbx_seq_one_letter_code
_entity_poly.pdbx_strand_id
1 'polypeptide(L)'
;MSSKKLVRVGNSVRGKKLIPYDGNFDNFVLSVKSQFNLDDSSSINFEDEYGAEVYSAIFPIFLDPEGIQNIVFKVEGESPVLEIDLSYSNSPQLNYLSPSVGTSGFSQPFGVGDNFKPILETAVLQNKLIHAIVEDCTKKGFVDDKSSTILINEFVAKLVEIKGESPPTSAQKQFAAAILEILPCWRYSGSTDGLDILFDEVSRSGLIQTRLRRIHQKLHTVARQKPAEKAKKKTAGGPGAKIARGEGAADEQQYDSLILQLNGTCAKSGKQILQELIISTFQHRNSLRQINPQSILLIYTKFKECDFMISFEFSLMKGESANNFTNSWPAFSSKLLIRAKEINSSPAVTKFLAEESDEWDESLAALFLLLHLIPPAAQGKAKGSRSNTTCAQTLMVTYYNIATPLPSILDTWSDDKRQPNLICRGIDKKNLTSFFLVVDKVLLPIDATNCTEAIDRLFKSHYVFSAEYDKNLQGLWKFLQVFIYKIDVDKTDLSRKIKQVSSQLNRILAESLE
;
A
#
# COMPACT_ATOMS: atom_id res chain seq x y z
N MET A 1 29.00 20.63 -31.77
CA MET A 1 29.11 19.23 -31.28
C MET A 1 27.72 18.66 -31.22
N SER A 2 27.38 17.66 -32.04
CA SER A 2 26.05 17.06 -32.06
C SER A 2 25.79 16.35 -30.72
N SER A 3 24.75 16.78 -29.99
CA SER A 3 24.39 16.17 -28.71
C SER A 3 23.84 14.76 -28.99
N LYS A 4 24.58 13.72 -28.59
CA LYS A 4 24.14 12.33 -28.73
C LYS A 4 22.97 12.09 -27.77
N LYS A 5 21.76 11.84 -28.31
CA LYS A 5 20.58 11.51 -27.49
C LYS A 5 20.68 10.04 -27.05
N LEU A 6 20.36 9.73 -25.79
CA LEU A 6 20.34 8.35 -25.31
C LEU A 6 18.96 7.74 -25.50
N VAL A 7 18.92 6.54 -26.10
CA VAL A 7 17.69 5.77 -26.32
C VAL A 7 17.79 4.46 -25.53
N ARG A 8 16.74 4.14 -24.76
CA ARG A 8 16.63 2.87 -24.05
C ARG A 8 16.02 1.83 -24.98
N VAL A 9 16.85 0.87 -25.40
CA VAL A 9 16.49 -0.20 -26.32
C VAL A 9 16.28 -1.50 -25.56
N GLY A 10 15.15 -2.17 -25.77
CA GLY A 10 14.81 -3.44 -25.13
C GLY A 10 14.49 -4.56 -26.12
N ASN A 11 14.69 -5.80 -25.70
CA ASN A 11 14.20 -6.99 -26.39
C ASN A 11 13.70 -7.99 -25.34
N SER A 12 12.67 -8.76 -25.69
CA SER A 12 11.99 -9.71 -24.79
C SER A 12 12.90 -10.83 -24.29
N VAL A 13 13.92 -11.20 -25.06
CA VAL A 13 14.88 -12.27 -24.75
C VAL A 13 16.19 -11.72 -24.19
N ARG A 14 16.68 -10.60 -24.75
CA ARG A 14 18.04 -10.08 -24.49
C ARG A 14 18.12 -8.89 -23.52
N GLY A 15 17.01 -8.53 -22.86
CA GLY A 15 16.98 -7.48 -21.84
C GLY A 15 17.01 -6.06 -22.41
N LYS A 16 17.53 -5.08 -21.65
CA LYS A 16 17.51 -3.65 -22.01
C LYS A 16 18.90 -3.03 -21.95
N LYS A 17 19.23 -2.14 -22.90
CA LYS A 17 20.49 -1.38 -22.99
C LYS A 17 20.21 0.08 -23.35
N LEU A 18 21.14 0.98 -23.01
CA LEU A 18 21.12 2.37 -23.46
C LEU A 18 22.05 2.51 -24.68
N ILE A 19 21.52 3.01 -25.78
CA ILE A 19 22.25 3.16 -27.05
C ILE A 19 22.24 4.64 -27.46
N PRO A 20 23.41 5.24 -27.75
CA PRO A 20 23.48 6.61 -28.23
C PRO A 20 22.96 6.70 -29.67
N TYR A 21 22.12 7.70 -29.92
CA TYR A 21 21.63 8.08 -31.24
C TYR A 21 22.37 9.32 -31.73
N ASP A 22 22.92 9.24 -32.94
CA ASP A 22 23.72 10.28 -33.60
C ASP A 22 22.94 11.07 -34.66
N GLY A 23 21.65 10.78 -34.85
CA GLY A 23 20.82 11.40 -35.89
C GLY A 23 20.62 10.53 -37.14
N ASN A 24 21.31 9.39 -37.24
CA ASN A 24 21.21 8.47 -38.36
C ASN A 24 20.59 7.13 -37.92
N PHE A 25 19.46 6.76 -38.55
CA PHE A 25 18.72 5.54 -38.22
C PHE A 25 19.49 4.26 -38.57
N ASP A 26 20.22 4.23 -39.70
CA ASP A 26 20.96 3.04 -40.13
C ASP A 26 22.17 2.77 -39.21
N ASN A 27 22.87 3.82 -38.79
CA ASN A 27 23.94 3.72 -37.77
C ASN A 27 23.38 3.23 -36.44
N PHE A 28 22.17 3.64 -36.08
CA PHE A 28 21.50 3.19 -34.88
C PHE A 28 21.12 1.71 -34.95
N VAL A 29 20.59 1.24 -36.07
CA VAL A 29 20.29 -0.19 -36.33
C VAL A 29 21.56 -1.03 -36.17
N LEU A 30 22.68 -0.60 -36.76
CA LEU A 30 23.97 -1.28 -36.62
C LEU A 30 24.46 -1.30 -35.16
N SER A 31 24.27 -0.19 -34.45
CA SER A 31 24.61 -0.08 -33.02
C SER A 31 23.76 -1.03 -32.17
N VAL A 32 22.47 -1.19 -32.49
CA VAL A 32 21.59 -2.17 -31.84
C VAL A 32 22.06 -3.59 -32.12
N LYS A 33 22.34 -3.93 -33.39
CA LYS A 33 22.84 -5.27 -33.75
C LYS A 33 24.12 -5.62 -33.02
N SER A 34 25.10 -4.71 -33.04
CA SER A 34 26.37 -4.89 -32.34
C SER A 34 26.18 -5.02 -30.82
N GLN A 35 25.38 -4.15 -30.19
CA GLN A 35 25.18 -4.18 -28.74
C GLN A 35 24.38 -5.40 -28.28
N PHE A 36 23.51 -5.97 -29.12
CA PHE A 36 22.72 -7.15 -28.78
C PHE A 36 23.25 -8.46 -29.39
N ASN A 37 24.46 -8.44 -29.96
CA ASN A 37 25.12 -9.60 -30.61
C ASN A 37 24.23 -10.26 -31.66
N LEU A 38 23.63 -9.47 -32.55
CA LEU A 38 22.83 -9.95 -33.67
C LEU A 38 23.66 -10.02 -34.94
N ASP A 39 23.38 -11.00 -35.79
CA ASP A 39 24.04 -11.13 -37.09
C ASP A 39 23.68 -9.96 -38.01
N ASP A 40 24.62 -9.53 -38.87
CA ASP A 40 24.40 -8.40 -39.79
C ASP A 40 23.22 -8.65 -40.76
N SER A 41 22.92 -9.93 -41.06
CA SER A 41 21.78 -10.35 -41.87
C SER A 41 20.44 -10.44 -41.12
N SER A 42 20.42 -10.22 -39.80
CA SER A 42 19.19 -10.27 -39.01
C SER A 42 18.28 -9.07 -39.34
N SER A 43 17.03 -9.36 -39.70
CA SER A 43 15.98 -8.36 -39.89
C SER A 43 15.41 -7.98 -38.52
N ILE A 44 15.48 -6.69 -38.16
CA ILE A 44 14.97 -6.17 -36.88
C ILE A 44 13.96 -5.07 -37.10
N ASN A 45 12.83 -5.17 -36.40
CA ASN A 45 11.76 -4.17 -36.39
C ASN A 45 11.74 -3.48 -35.03
N PHE A 46 11.54 -2.16 -35.02
CA PHE A 46 11.45 -1.37 -33.79
C PHE A 46 10.00 -1.03 -33.49
N GLU A 47 9.65 -1.04 -32.21
CA GLU A 47 8.34 -0.68 -31.68
C GLU A 47 8.52 0.30 -30.51
N ASP A 48 7.53 1.18 -30.32
CA ASP A 48 7.47 2.02 -29.13
C ASP A 48 7.01 1.22 -27.89
N GLU A 49 6.93 1.89 -26.74
CA GLU A 49 6.48 1.27 -25.49
C GLU A 49 5.00 0.83 -25.50
N TYR A 50 4.24 1.18 -26.54
CA TYR A 50 2.83 0.80 -26.75
C TYR A 50 2.66 -0.25 -27.86
N GLY A 51 3.74 -0.69 -28.51
CA GLY A 51 3.74 -1.69 -29.56
C GLY A 51 3.47 -1.14 -30.97
N ALA A 52 3.63 0.17 -31.19
CA ALA A 52 3.53 0.77 -32.52
C ALA A 52 4.89 0.75 -33.24
N GLU A 53 4.91 0.37 -34.51
CA GLU A 53 6.13 0.24 -35.29
C GLU A 53 6.81 1.60 -35.55
N VAL A 54 8.12 1.65 -35.31
CA VAL A 54 8.96 2.85 -35.48
C VAL A 54 9.88 2.66 -36.68
N TYR A 55 9.49 3.25 -37.80
CA TYR A 55 10.27 3.25 -39.05
C TYR A 55 11.18 4.48 -39.16
N SER A 56 12.13 4.45 -40.08
CA SER A 56 13.14 5.51 -40.26
C SER A 56 12.56 6.93 -40.39
N ALA A 57 11.39 7.09 -41.01
CA ALA A 57 10.72 8.39 -41.17
C ALA A 57 10.11 8.94 -39.87
N ILE A 58 9.72 8.06 -38.95
CA ILE A 58 9.08 8.41 -37.66
C ILE A 58 10.13 8.51 -36.55
N PHE A 59 11.25 7.80 -36.68
CA PHE A 59 12.29 7.70 -35.67
C PHE A 59 12.85 9.07 -35.20
N PRO A 60 13.11 10.06 -36.08
CA PRO A 60 13.55 11.39 -35.65
C PRO A 60 12.47 12.16 -34.87
N ILE A 61 11.19 11.99 -35.23
CA ILE A 61 10.03 12.65 -34.58
C ILE A 61 9.80 12.03 -33.20
N PHE A 62 9.96 10.72 -33.08
CA PHE A 62 9.84 9.98 -31.83
C PHE A 62 10.88 10.41 -30.78
N LEU A 63 12.06 10.85 -31.22
CA LEU A 63 13.16 11.27 -30.34
C LEU A 63 13.17 12.77 -30.02
N ASP A 64 12.17 13.53 -30.48
CA ASP A 64 12.07 14.98 -30.25
C ASP A 64 11.68 15.40 -28.80
N PRO A 65 10.92 14.64 -27.99
CA PRO A 65 10.61 15.03 -26.61
C PRO A 65 11.82 15.01 -25.66
N GLU A 66 11.84 15.92 -24.66
CA GLU A 66 12.84 15.91 -23.58
C GLU A 66 12.73 14.65 -22.72
N GLY A 67 13.72 13.75 -22.81
CA GLY A 67 13.80 12.52 -22.00
C GLY A 67 14.51 11.36 -22.70
N ILE A 68 14.81 10.30 -21.94
CA ILE A 68 15.33 9.03 -22.51
C ILE A 68 14.13 8.22 -23.02
N GLN A 69 14.05 8.06 -24.35
CA GLN A 69 12.95 7.35 -25.00
C GLN A 69 13.10 5.83 -24.92
N ASN A 70 11.99 5.11 -24.85
CA ASN A 70 11.94 3.65 -24.79
C ASN A 70 11.57 3.06 -26.15
N ILE A 71 12.40 2.17 -26.68
CA ILE A 71 12.14 1.42 -27.91
C ILE A 71 12.35 -0.06 -27.63
N VAL A 72 11.48 -0.91 -28.16
CA VAL A 72 11.62 -2.37 -28.15
C VAL A 72 11.94 -2.83 -29.57
N PHE A 73 12.92 -3.72 -29.76
CA PHE A 73 13.14 -4.33 -31.07
C PHE A 73 12.78 -5.81 -31.07
N LYS A 74 12.22 -6.26 -32.19
CA LYS A 74 11.89 -7.66 -32.49
C LYS A 74 12.78 -8.15 -33.62
N VAL A 75 13.37 -9.33 -33.45
CA VAL A 75 14.12 -10.01 -34.52
C VAL A 75 13.13 -10.89 -35.28
N GLU A 76 13.14 -10.82 -36.61
CA GLU A 76 12.30 -11.65 -37.46
C GLU A 76 12.65 -13.14 -37.26
N GLY A 77 11.66 -13.95 -36.86
CA GLY A 77 11.87 -15.36 -36.47
C GLY A 77 12.19 -15.61 -35.00
N GLU A 78 12.33 -14.58 -34.16
CA GLU A 78 12.48 -14.74 -32.70
C GLU A 78 11.12 -14.78 -31.99
N SER A 79 10.69 -15.99 -31.61
CA SER A 79 9.48 -16.21 -30.84
C SER A 79 9.63 -15.68 -29.41
N PRO A 80 8.64 -14.93 -28.86
CA PRO A 80 8.66 -14.57 -27.45
C PRO A 80 8.56 -15.84 -26.60
N VAL A 81 9.56 -16.08 -25.75
CA VAL A 81 9.57 -17.24 -24.87
C VAL A 81 8.47 -17.10 -23.81
N LEU A 82 7.56 -18.08 -23.86
CA LEU A 82 6.40 -18.41 -23.02
C LEU A 82 5.07 -17.69 -23.33
N GLU A 83 4.54 -17.96 -24.53
CA GLU A 83 3.13 -18.33 -24.64
C GLU A 83 3.01 -19.86 -24.59
N ILE A 84 2.15 -20.37 -23.71
CA ILE A 84 1.75 -21.77 -23.70
C ILE A 84 0.78 -21.94 -24.88
N ASP A 85 1.25 -22.63 -25.92
CA ASP A 85 0.45 -23.05 -27.06
C ASP A 85 -0.40 -24.27 -26.66
N LEU A 86 -1.73 -24.12 -26.69
CA LEU A 86 -2.73 -25.16 -26.40
C LEU A 86 -3.26 -25.81 -27.68
N SER A 87 -2.51 -25.82 -28.78
CA SER A 87 -2.90 -26.57 -29.98
C SER A 87 -2.32 -27.98 -30.01
N TYR A 88 -2.90 -28.90 -29.21
CA TYR A 88 -2.78 -30.33 -29.48
C TYR A 88 -4.02 -30.82 -30.21
N SER A 89 -3.87 -30.98 -31.52
CA SER A 89 -4.81 -31.64 -32.42
C SER A 89 -4.94 -33.13 -32.08
N ASN A 90 -6.16 -33.56 -31.76
CA ASN A 90 -6.63 -34.91 -32.07
C ASN A 90 -8.03 -34.76 -32.68
N SER A 91 -8.12 -34.88 -34.00
CA SER A 91 -9.37 -35.15 -34.69
C SER A 91 -9.71 -36.63 -34.53
N PRO A 92 -11.00 -36.97 -34.44
CA PRO A 92 -11.57 -37.72 -35.55
C PRO A 92 -12.89 -37.14 -36.04
N GLN A 93 -13.19 -37.52 -37.28
CA GLN A 93 -14.18 -36.95 -38.17
C GLN A 93 -15.62 -37.13 -37.68
N LEU A 94 -16.44 -36.09 -37.93
CA LEU A 94 -17.90 -36.17 -37.92
C LEU A 94 -18.37 -37.13 -39.03
N ASN A 95 -19.07 -38.19 -38.65
CA ASN A 95 -20.03 -38.88 -39.53
C ASN A 95 -21.41 -38.80 -38.88
N TYR A 96 -22.36 -38.25 -39.63
CA TYR A 96 -23.79 -38.25 -39.33
C TYR A 96 -24.33 -39.69 -39.40
N LEU A 97 -25.08 -40.13 -38.37
CA LEU A 97 -26.19 -41.09 -38.44
C LEU A 97 -26.95 -41.11 -37.10
N SER A 98 -28.26 -40.88 -37.14
CA SER A 98 -29.22 -41.04 -36.03
C SER A 98 -29.67 -42.52 -35.87
N PRO A 99 -30.61 -42.86 -34.98
CA PRO A 99 -30.46 -43.12 -33.54
C PRO A 99 -30.74 -44.61 -33.19
N SER A 100 -30.16 -45.15 -32.11
CA SER A 100 -30.65 -46.39 -31.51
C SER A 100 -30.39 -46.47 -30.01
N VAL A 101 -31.45 -46.87 -29.31
CA VAL A 101 -31.65 -47.08 -27.88
C VAL A 101 -30.61 -48.03 -27.27
N GLY A 102 -30.11 -47.70 -26.06
CA GLY A 102 -29.32 -48.65 -25.25
C GLY A 102 -28.47 -48.04 -24.13
N THR A 103 -29.12 -47.67 -23.02
CA THR A 103 -28.69 -47.80 -21.60
C THR A 103 -27.23 -47.60 -21.15
N SER A 104 -27.13 -46.79 -20.07
CA SER A 104 -26.09 -46.68 -19.02
C SER A 104 -24.80 -45.93 -19.39
N GLY A 105 -24.35 -44.87 -18.72
CA GLY A 105 -24.82 -44.14 -17.56
C GLY A 105 -23.67 -43.23 -17.09
N PHE A 106 -23.92 -41.93 -16.96
CA PHE A 106 -23.30 -40.93 -16.05
C PHE A 106 -23.65 -39.53 -16.55
N SER A 107 -24.94 -39.23 -16.56
CA SER A 107 -25.45 -37.86 -16.56
C SER A 107 -25.79 -37.57 -15.10
N GLN A 108 -24.98 -36.77 -14.40
CA GLN A 108 -25.46 -36.12 -13.18
C GLN A 108 -25.74 -34.64 -13.44
N PRO A 109 -26.93 -34.16 -13.04
CA PRO A 109 -27.29 -32.76 -13.10
C PRO A 109 -26.59 -32.02 -11.95
N PHE A 110 -25.69 -31.08 -12.27
CA PHE A 110 -25.03 -30.26 -11.26
C PHE A 110 -25.97 -29.15 -10.78
N GLY A 111 -26.54 -29.37 -9.60
CA GLY A 111 -27.19 -28.34 -8.81
C GLY A 111 -27.48 -28.86 -7.41
N VAL A 112 -26.57 -28.58 -6.45
CA VAL A 112 -26.75 -28.34 -4.99
C VAL A 112 -25.34 -28.24 -4.40
N GLY A 113 -24.94 -27.03 -3.98
CA GLY A 113 -23.68 -26.73 -3.27
C GLY A 113 -22.42 -26.86 -4.12
N ASP A 114 -21.83 -25.74 -4.53
CA ASP A 114 -20.52 -25.77 -5.21
C ASP A 114 -19.43 -26.14 -4.19
N ASN A 115 -19.19 -27.44 -4.00
CA ASN A 115 -18.13 -27.92 -3.11
C ASN A 115 -16.78 -27.86 -3.83
N PHE A 116 -16.11 -26.71 -3.73
CA PHE A 116 -14.83 -26.46 -4.39
C PHE A 116 -13.62 -27.08 -3.67
N LYS A 117 -13.77 -27.50 -2.41
CA LYS A 117 -12.68 -28.06 -1.62
C LYS A 117 -12.01 -29.29 -2.26
N PRO A 118 -12.72 -30.38 -2.61
CA PRO A 118 -12.08 -31.57 -3.18
C PRO A 118 -11.39 -31.29 -4.52
N ILE A 119 -11.90 -30.33 -5.27
CA ILE A 119 -11.33 -29.87 -6.54
C ILE A 119 -9.98 -29.19 -6.28
N LEU A 120 -9.94 -28.28 -5.32
CA LEU A 120 -8.71 -27.58 -4.94
C LEU A 120 -7.68 -28.54 -4.33
N GLU A 121 -8.10 -29.47 -3.48
CA GLU A 121 -7.22 -30.52 -2.92
C GLU A 121 -6.59 -31.37 -4.03
N THR A 122 -7.40 -31.77 -5.02
CA THR A 122 -6.90 -32.50 -6.20
C THR A 122 -5.91 -31.66 -7.00
N ALA A 123 -6.19 -30.37 -7.22
CA ALA A 123 -5.29 -29.47 -7.93
C ALA A 123 -3.94 -29.28 -7.20
N VAL A 124 -3.96 -29.20 -5.86
CA VAL A 124 -2.75 -29.14 -5.03
C VAL A 124 -1.94 -30.43 -5.17
N LEU A 125 -2.58 -31.61 -5.10
CA LEU A 125 -1.89 -32.90 -5.21
C LEU A 125 -1.30 -33.16 -6.61
N GLN A 126 -1.98 -32.72 -7.66
CA GLN A 126 -1.53 -32.92 -9.04
C GLN A 126 -0.35 -32.02 -9.42
N ASN A 127 -0.20 -30.87 -8.76
CA ASN A 127 0.83 -29.89 -9.07
C ASN A 127 1.88 -29.83 -7.95
N LYS A 128 3.01 -30.51 -8.15
CA LYS A 128 4.12 -30.57 -7.17
C LYS A 128 4.60 -29.20 -6.69
N LEU A 129 4.58 -28.19 -7.57
CA LEU A 129 4.98 -26.82 -7.21
C LEU A 129 3.96 -26.19 -6.26
N ILE A 130 2.67 -26.35 -6.55
CA ILE A 130 1.59 -25.80 -5.71
C ILE A 130 1.54 -26.50 -4.36
N HIS A 131 1.73 -27.83 -4.34
CA HIS A 131 1.88 -28.60 -3.10
C HIS A 131 3.00 -28.05 -2.21
N ALA A 132 4.20 -27.87 -2.78
CA ALA A 132 5.34 -27.36 -2.05
C ALA A 132 5.09 -25.94 -1.49
N ILE A 133 4.39 -25.08 -2.24
CA ILE A 133 4.03 -23.74 -1.77
C ILE A 133 3.00 -23.80 -0.63
N VAL A 134 1.98 -24.66 -0.73
CA VAL A 134 0.97 -24.83 0.32
C VAL A 134 1.63 -25.33 1.62
N GLU A 135 2.52 -26.32 1.53
CA GLU A 135 3.28 -26.81 2.68
C GLU A 135 4.18 -25.73 3.30
N ASP A 136 4.89 -24.96 2.46
CA ASP A 136 5.74 -23.87 2.90
C ASP A 136 4.94 -22.76 3.61
N CYS A 137 3.81 -22.32 3.03
CA CYS A 137 2.92 -21.34 3.65
C CYS A 137 2.32 -21.86 4.96
N THR A 138 1.99 -23.15 5.04
CA THR A 138 1.48 -23.77 6.27
C THR A 138 2.56 -23.78 7.36
N LYS A 139 3.80 -24.13 7.00
CA LYS A 139 4.95 -24.13 7.91
C LYS A 139 5.30 -22.73 8.41
N LYS A 140 5.30 -21.74 7.51
CA LYS A 140 5.56 -20.32 7.84
C LYS A 140 4.44 -19.68 8.65
N GLY A 141 3.21 -20.16 8.49
CA GLY A 141 2.02 -19.61 9.13
C GLY A 141 1.49 -18.32 8.48
N PHE A 142 1.90 -18.01 7.25
CA PHE A 142 1.35 -16.91 6.43
C PHE A 142 1.60 -17.14 4.93
N VAL A 143 0.97 -16.32 4.09
CA VAL A 143 1.15 -16.32 2.63
C VAL A 143 1.86 -15.04 2.17
N ASP A 144 3.05 -15.16 1.59
CA ASP A 144 3.81 -14.03 1.04
C ASP A 144 3.30 -13.58 -0.35
N ASP A 145 3.79 -12.42 -0.84
CA ASP A 145 3.34 -11.83 -2.12
C ASP A 145 3.60 -12.75 -3.33
N LYS A 146 4.72 -13.52 -3.34
CA LYS A 146 5.06 -14.43 -4.45
C LYS A 146 4.16 -15.66 -4.42
N SER A 147 4.06 -16.30 -3.27
CA SER A 147 3.18 -17.47 -3.04
C SER A 147 1.73 -17.15 -3.34
N SER A 148 1.24 -15.99 -2.87
CA SER A 148 -0.11 -15.49 -3.16
C SER A 148 -0.38 -15.38 -4.66
N THR A 149 0.57 -14.85 -5.43
CA THR A 149 0.40 -14.66 -6.88
C THR A 149 0.29 -16.01 -7.61
N ILE A 150 1.13 -16.97 -7.23
CA ILE A 150 1.16 -18.30 -7.85
C ILE A 150 -0.14 -19.06 -7.53
N LEU A 151 -0.51 -19.13 -6.24
CA LEU A 151 -1.72 -19.83 -5.79
C LEU A 151 -2.99 -19.25 -6.42
N ILE A 152 -3.13 -17.91 -6.45
CA ILE A 152 -4.30 -17.26 -7.06
C ILE A 152 -4.38 -17.52 -8.56
N ASN A 153 -3.24 -17.53 -9.26
CA ASN A 153 -3.25 -17.81 -10.69
C ASN A 153 -3.74 -19.23 -11.00
N GLU A 154 -3.26 -20.21 -10.24
CA GLU A 154 -3.66 -21.62 -10.39
C GLU A 154 -5.13 -21.83 -10.00
N PHE A 155 -5.50 -21.41 -8.79
CA PHE A 155 -6.84 -21.63 -8.26
C PHE A 155 -7.91 -20.91 -9.10
N VAL A 156 -7.68 -19.66 -9.49
CA VAL A 156 -8.66 -18.94 -10.33
C VAL A 156 -8.76 -19.54 -11.73
N ALA A 157 -7.68 -20.13 -12.27
CA ALA A 157 -7.78 -20.88 -13.54
C ALA A 157 -8.73 -22.07 -13.41
N LYS A 158 -8.64 -22.84 -12.30
CA LYS A 158 -9.60 -23.91 -11.99
C LYS A 158 -11.03 -23.42 -11.80
N LEU A 159 -11.21 -22.28 -11.13
CA LEU A 159 -12.54 -21.68 -11.01
C LEU A 159 -13.16 -21.34 -12.37
N VAL A 160 -12.36 -20.79 -13.30
CA VAL A 160 -12.80 -20.46 -14.66
C VAL A 160 -13.08 -21.71 -15.49
N GLU A 161 -12.29 -22.78 -15.32
CA GLU A 161 -12.52 -24.08 -15.97
C GLU A 161 -13.90 -24.66 -15.60
N ILE A 162 -14.33 -24.47 -14.34
CA ILE A 162 -15.57 -25.07 -13.81
C ILE A 162 -16.79 -24.18 -14.03
N LYS A 163 -16.65 -22.87 -13.80
CA LYS A 163 -17.77 -21.91 -13.78
C LYS A 163 -17.80 -20.99 -15.00
N GLY A 164 -16.87 -21.16 -15.93
CA GLY A 164 -16.69 -20.29 -17.07
C GLY A 164 -15.99 -18.98 -16.70
N GLU A 165 -15.82 -18.11 -17.70
CA GLU A 165 -15.03 -16.88 -17.58
C GLU A 165 -15.63 -15.86 -16.60
N SER A 166 -16.93 -15.91 -16.33
CA SER A 166 -17.62 -15.00 -15.40
C SER A 166 -18.32 -15.73 -14.26
N PRO A 167 -17.57 -16.31 -13.29
CA PRO A 167 -18.16 -17.00 -12.14
C PRO A 167 -19.05 -16.06 -11.32
N PRO A 168 -20.24 -16.51 -10.87
CA PRO A 168 -21.13 -15.66 -10.07
C PRO A 168 -20.51 -15.33 -8.70
N THR A 169 -20.94 -14.23 -8.10
CA THR A 169 -20.43 -13.74 -6.80
C THR A 169 -20.53 -14.78 -5.69
N SER A 170 -21.63 -15.55 -5.65
CA SER A 170 -21.83 -16.65 -4.69
C SER A 170 -20.77 -17.75 -4.83
N ALA A 171 -20.47 -18.15 -6.07
CA ALA A 171 -19.42 -19.12 -6.35
C ALA A 171 -18.03 -18.58 -5.97
N GLN A 172 -17.74 -17.30 -6.25
CA GLN A 172 -16.47 -16.68 -5.83
C GLN A 172 -16.30 -16.68 -4.30
N LYS A 173 -17.38 -16.41 -3.55
CA LYS A 173 -17.38 -16.44 -2.08
C LYS A 173 -17.15 -17.85 -1.54
N GLN A 174 -17.85 -18.85 -2.07
CA GLN A 174 -17.66 -20.26 -1.69
C GLN A 174 -16.27 -20.77 -2.07
N PHE A 175 -15.75 -20.33 -3.21
CA PHE A 175 -14.39 -20.65 -3.64
C PHE A 175 -13.33 -20.05 -2.70
N ALA A 176 -13.52 -18.80 -2.26
CA ALA A 176 -12.65 -18.18 -1.27
C ALA A 176 -12.66 -18.93 0.06
N ALA A 177 -13.84 -19.36 0.53
CA ALA A 177 -13.97 -20.17 1.74
C ALA A 177 -13.23 -21.52 1.62
N ALA A 178 -13.36 -22.21 0.48
CA ALA A 178 -12.65 -23.46 0.22
C ALA A 178 -11.12 -23.29 0.19
N ILE A 179 -10.60 -22.16 -0.32
CA ILE A 179 -9.17 -21.84 -0.24
C ILE A 179 -8.72 -21.70 1.22
N LEU A 180 -9.51 -21.04 2.08
CA LEU A 180 -9.17 -20.90 3.51
C LEU A 180 -9.22 -22.23 4.27
N GLU A 181 -10.02 -23.20 3.83
CA GLU A 181 -10.01 -24.54 4.42
C GLU A 181 -8.71 -25.29 4.12
N ILE A 182 -8.13 -25.07 2.94
CA ILE A 182 -6.85 -25.68 2.55
C ILE A 182 -5.66 -24.91 3.14
N LEU A 183 -5.78 -23.58 3.23
CA LEU A 183 -4.72 -22.71 3.71
C LEU A 183 -5.24 -21.72 4.77
N PRO A 184 -5.48 -22.19 6.02
CA PRO A 184 -6.05 -21.37 7.09
C PRO A 184 -5.20 -20.14 7.45
N CYS A 185 -3.89 -20.19 7.24
CA CYS A 185 -2.98 -19.08 7.51
C CYS A 185 -3.22 -17.83 6.62
N TRP A 186 -4.04 -17.95 5.57
CA TRP A 186 -4.44 -16.82 4.73
C TRP A 186 -5.67 -16.07 5.28
N ARG A 187 -6.28 -16.57 6.36
CA ARG A 187 -7.45 -15.97 6.98
C ARG A 187 -7.10 -14.61 7.58
N TYR A 188 -7.92 -13.61 7.28
CA TYR A 188 -7.86 -12.33 7.97
C TYR A 188 -8.60 -12.43 9.31
N SER A 189 -7.93 -12.11 10.43
CA SER A 189 -8.52 -12.23 11.77
C SER A 189 -9.48 -11.09 12.13
N GLY A 190 -9.44 -9.98 11.40
CA GLY A 190 -10.27 -8.80 11.67
C GLY A 190 -11.65 -8.82 11.01
N SER A 191 -12.08 -9.95 10.46
CA SER A 191 -13.44 -10.12 9.94
C SER A 191 -14.02 -11.47 10.34
N THR A 192 -15.36 -11.56 10.33
CA THR A 192 -16.09 -12.75 10.80
C THR A 192 -15.80 -13.98 9.96
N ASP A 193 -15.82 -13.85 8.64
CA ASP A 193 -15.52 -14.93 7.71
C ASP A 193 -14.03 -15.02 7.32
N GLY A 194 -13.27 -13.95 7.53
CA GLY A 194 -11.85 -13.87 7.21
C GLY A 194 -11.53 -13.83 5.71
N LEU A 195 -12.53 -13.62 4.86
CA LEU A 195 -12.42 -13.77 3.41
C LEU A 195 -11.83 -12.55 2.70
N ASP A 196 -11.78 -11.39 3.36
CA ASP A 196 -11.53 -10.07 2.79
C ASP A 196 -10.30 -9.96 1.87
N ILE A 197 -9.25 -10.72 2.16
CA ILE A 197 -8.03 -10.71 1.33
C ILE A 197 -8.33 -11.39 -0.02
N LEU A 198 -9.01 -12.54 0.00
CA LEU A 198 -9.33 -13.36 -1.17
C LEU A 198 -10.54 -12.82 -1.93
N PHE A 199 -11.58 -12.44 -1.21
CA PHE A 199 -12.87 -11.98 -1.73
C PHE A 199 -13.48 -10.93 -0.80
N ASP A 200 -13.80 -9.76 -1.36
CA ASP A 200 -14.47 -8.68 -0.64
C ASP A 200 -15.69 -8.24 -1.46
N GLU A 201 -16.87 -8.48 -0.92
CA GLU A 201 -18.14 -8.16 -1.58
C GLU A 201 -18.39 -6.64 -1.61
N VAL A 202 -18.01 -5.93 -0.55
CA VAL A 202 -18.29 -4.51 -0.36
C VAL A 202 -17.38 -3.67 -1.24
N SER A 203 -16.06 -3.90 -1.17
CA SER A 203 -15.08 -3.11 -1.91
C SER A 203 -14.80 -3.65 -3.32
N ARG A 204 -15.28 -4.87 -3.63
CA ARG A 204 -15.01 -5.59 -4.89
C ARG A 204 -13.52 -5.67 -5.22
N SER A 205 -12.69 -5.85 -4.19
CA SER A 205 -11.24 -5.71 -4.26
C SER A 205 -10.46 -6.98 -3.94
N GLY A 206 -11.08 -8.12 -3.64
CA GLY A 206 -10.39 -9.38 -3.33
C GLY A 206 -9.42 -9.85 -4.42
N LEU A 207 -8.45 -10.69 -4.06
CA LEU A 207 -7.48 -11.26 -5.00
C LEU A 207 -8.15 -12.04 -6.14
N ILE A 208 -9.20 -12.81 -5.84
CA ILE A 208 -9.97 -13.57 -6.85
C ILE A 208 -10.62 -12.60 -7.85
N GLN A 209 -11.33 -11.58 -7.33
CA GLN A 209 -11.99 -10.56 -8.15
C GLN A 209 -10.98 -9.76 -9.00
N THR A 210 -9.81 -9.47 -8.44
CA THR A 210 -8.72 -8.78 -9.15
C THR A 210 -8.19 -9.64 -10.30
N ARG A 211 -8.00 -10.95 -10.07
CA ARG A 211 -7.50 -11.87 -11.09
C ARG A 211 -8.51 -12.07 -12.22
N LEU A 212 -9.78 -12.31 -11.88
CA LEU A 212 -10.87 -12.42 -12.87
C LEU A 212 -10.96 -11.16 -13.74
N ARG A 213 -10.88 -9.97 -13.14
CA ARG A 213 -10.86 -8.71 -13.90
C ARG A 213 -9.69 -8.61 -14.88
N ARG A 214 -8.50 -9.08 -14.50
CA ARG A 214 -7.34 -9.13 -15.41
C ARG A 214 -7.56 -10.12 -16.55
N ILE A 215 -8.20 -11.26 -16.30
CA ILE A 215 -8.57 -12.24 -17.33
C ILE A 215 -9.54 -11.58 -18.32
N HIS A 216 -10.61 -10.95 -17.83
CA HIS A 216 -11.57 -10.23 -18.70
C HIS A 216 -10.92 -9.11 -19.51
N GLN A 217 -10.03 -8.33 -18.90
CA GLN A 217 -9.29 -7.28 -19.61
C GLN A 217 -8.49 -7.85 -20.77
N LYS A 218 -7.78 -8.97 -20.57
CA LYS A 218 -7.01 -9.63 -21.64
C LYS A 218 -7.89 -10.16 -22.77
N LEU A 219 -9.02 -10.78 -22.43
CA LEU A 219 -9.99 -11.29 -23.42
C LEU A 219 -10.59 -10.15 -24.25
N HIS A 220 -10.94 -9.02 -23.62
CA HIS A 220 -11.48 -7.87 -24.32
C HIS A 220 -10.44 -7.09 -25.14
N THR A 221 -9.16 -7.10 -24.76
CA THR A 221 -8.09 -6.50 -25.59
C THR A 221 -7.81 -7.30 -26.87
N VAL A 222 -8.01 -8.62 -26.85
CA VAL A 222 -7.91 -9.48 -28.06
C VAL A 222 -9.10 -9.26 -29.02
N ALA A 223 -10.26 -8.84 -28.49
CA ALA A 223 -11.49 -8.66 -29.27
C ALA A 223 -11.71 -7.25 -29.89
N ARG A 224 -10.82 -6.27 -29.67
CA ARG A 224 -11.02 -4.88 -30.14
C ARG A 224 -9.77 -4.28 -30.81
N GLN A 225 -9.70 -4.37 -32.12
CA GLN A 225 -9.09 -3.35 -32.99
C GLN A 225 -10.17 -2.39 -33.49
N LYS A 226 -10.68 -1.46 -32.65
CA LYS A 226 -11.43 -0.27 -33.08
C LYS A 226 -11.27 0.89 -32.07
N PRO A 227 -11.36 2.17 -32.51
CA PRO A 227 -10.99 3.32 -31.71
C PRO A 227 -11.97 3.55 -30.55
N ALA A 228 -11.44 3.96 -29.40
CA ALA A 228 -12.22 4.19 -28.19
C ALA A 228 -13.12 5.44 -28.31
N GLU A 229 -14.44 5.24 -28.30
CA GLU A 229 -15.39 6.30 -27.97
C GLU A 229 -15.26 6.71 -26.50
N LYS A 230 -15.16 8.03 -26.29
CA LYS A 230 -15.02 8.66 -24.96
C LYS A 230 -16.34 8.53 -24.19
N ALA A 231 -16.36 7.65 -23.19
CA ALA A 231 -17.44 7.62 -22.20
C ALA A 231 -17.33 8.82 -21.23
N LYS A 232 -18.47 9.48 -21.01
CA LYS A 232 -18.66 10.72 -20.25
C LYS A 232 -18.21 10.61 -18.78
N LYS A 233 -17.62 11.70 -18.31
CA LYS A 233 -17.28 12.02 -16.92
C LYS A 233 -18.47 11.76 -15.98
N LYS A 234 -18.26 10.97 -14.92
CA LYS A 234 -19.02 11.13 -13.68
C LYS A 234 -18.26 12.09 -12.77
N THR A 235 -18.93 13.19 -12.46
CA THR A 235 -18.51 14.22 -11.51
C THR A 235 -18.43 13.66 -10.10
N ALA A 236 -17.60 14.33 -9.31
CA ALA A 236 -17.23 14.03 -7.93
C ALA A 236 -18.42 13.65 -7.03
N GLY A 237 -18.16 12.67 -6.15
CA GLY A 237 -19.04 12.27 -5.07
C GLY A 237 -18.24 11.48 -4.04
N GLY A 238 -17.30 12.16 -3.37
CA GLY A 238 -16.82 11.66 -2.08
C GLY A 238 -17.89 11.90 -1.02
N PRO A 239 -17.95 11.12 0.07
CA PRO A 239 -18.76 11.49 1.22
C PRO A 239 -18.25 12.83 1.74
N GLY A 240 -19.02 13.89 1.48
CA GLY A 240 -18.89 15.14 2.22
C GLY A 240 -19.20 14.88 3.69
N ALA A 241 -18.60 15.68 4.57
CA ALA A 241 -18.92 15.69 5.98
C ALA A 241 -20.44 15.71 6.13
N LYS A 242 -21.02 14.60 6.61
CA LYS A 242 -22.34 14.67 7.22
C LYS A 242 -22.15 15.51 8.46
N ILE A 243 -22.52 16.79 8.37
CA ILE A 243 -22.85 17.59 9.54
C ILE A 243 -24.07 16.87 10.14
N ALA A 244 -23.80 15.93 11.05
CA ALA A 244 -24.78 15.62 12.05
C ALA A 244 -24.96 16.92 12.83
N ARG A 245 -26.14 17.53 12.73
CA ARG A 245 -26.56 18.54 13.70
C ARG A 245 -26.56 17.83 15.05
N GLY A 246 -25.48 18.03 15.80
CA GLY A 246 -25.49 17.82 17.24
C GLY A 246 -26.35 18.92 17.84
N GLU A 247 -27.43 18.51 18.49
CA GLU A 247 -28.18 19.36 19.40
C GLU A 247 -27.22 19.81 20.52
N GLY A 248 -27.21 21.13 20.77
CA GLY A 248 -26.40 21.77 21.80
C GLY A 248 -25.18 22.50 21.26
N ALA A 249 -25.39 23.71 20.71
CA ALA A 249 -24.32 24.70 20.74
C ALA A 249 -23.99 24.92 22.22
N ALA A 250 -22.87 24.38 22.68
CA ALA A 250 -22.34 24.74 23.99
C ALA A 250 -22.13 26.26 23.96
N ASP A 251 -22.68 26.94 24.95
CA ASP A 251 -22.59 28.40 25.06
C ASP A 251 -21.09 28.78 25.12
N GLU A 252 -20.54 29.35 24.04
CA GLU A 252 -19.10 29.63 23.91
C GLU A 252 -18.60 30.49 25.08
N GLN A 253 -19.48 31.36 25.60
CA GLN A 253 -19.24 32.23 26.74
C GLN A 253 -18.95 31.47 28.05
N GLN A 254 -19.43 30.23 28.19
CA GLN A 254 -19.25 29.44 29.41
C GLN A 254 -17.77 29.05 29.64
N TYR A 255 -16.99 28.89 28.57
CA TYR A 255 -15.62 28.40 28.65
C TYR A 255 -14.55 29.49 28.64
N ASP A 256 -14.91 30.73 28.28
CA ASP A 256 -13.96 31.85 28.13
C ASP A 256 -13.10 32.07 29.37
N SER A 257 -13.71 32.07 30.56
CA SER A 257 -12.98 32.26 31.83
C SER A 257 -11.99 31.12 32.10
N LEU A 258 -12.39 29.87 31.85
CA LEU A 258 -11.57 28.69 32.04
C LEU A 258 -10.41 28.64 31.02
N ILE A 259 -10.67 29.03 29.78
CA ILE A 259 -9.66 29.11 28.72
C ILE A 259 -8.63 30.20 29.05
N LEU A 260 -9.09 31.36 29.51
CA LEU A 260 -8.21 32.45 29.93
C LEU A 260 -7.36 32.03 31.14
N GLN A 261 -7.95 31.35 32.12
CA GLN A 261 -7.20 30.80 33.25
C GLN A 261 -6.19 29.73 32.82
N LEU A 262 -6.57 28.83 31.91
CA LEU A 262 -5.69 27.79 31.37
C LEU A 262 -4.49 28.43 30.66
N ASN A 263 -4.74 29.38 29.77
CA ASN A 263 -3.69 30.11 29.04
C ASN A 263 -2.83 31.01 29.95
N GLY A 264 -3.38 31.51 31.06
CA GLY A 264 -2.64 32.28 32.06
C GLY A 264 -1.83 31.43 33.05
N THR A 265 -2.11 30.13 33.16
CA THR A 265 -1.46 29.26 34.15
C THR A 265 0.00 28.97 33.79
N CYS A 266 0.89 29.02 34.78
CA CYS A 266 2.32 28.76 34.60
C CYS A 266 2.57 27.28 34.22
N ALA A 267 3.25 27.06 33.09
CA ALA A 267 3.59 25.73 32.60
C ALA A 267 4.48 24.92 33.57
N LYS A 268 5.36 25.60 34.32
CA LYS A 268 6.38 24.94 35.17
C LYS A 268 5.85 24.49 36.54
N SER A 269 4.97 25.29 37.15
CA SER A 269 4.48 25.04 38.52
C SER A 269 2.99 24.69 38.58
N GLY A 270 2.22 24.95 37.52
CA GLY A 270 0.77 24.81 37.49
C GLY A 270 0.26 23.48 36.93
N LYS A 271 1.07 22.42 36.88
CA LYS A 271 0.72 21.16 36.18
C LYS A 271 -0.63 20.58 36.62
N GLN A 272 -0.90 20.52 37.93
CA GLN A 272 -2.18 20.00 38.46
C GLN A 272 -3.37 20.86 38.04
N ILE A 273 -3.25 22.18 38.20
CA ILE A 273 -4.28 23.15 37.79
C ILE A 273 -4.54 23.06 36.27
N LEU A 274 -3.48 22.92 35.47
CA LEU A 274 -3.61 22.71 34.03
C LEU A 274 -4.37 21.43 33.71
N GLN A 275 -4.10 20.32 34.40
CA GLN A 275 -4.82 19.06 34.21
C GLN A 275 -6.32 19.22 34.54
N GLU A 276 -6.65 19.85 35.65
CA GLU A 276 -8.04 20.14 36.03
C GLU A 276 -8.74 21.01 34.97
N LEU A 277 -8.12 22.10 34.55
CA LEU A 277 -8.69 23.01 33.54
C LEU A 277 -8.84 22.33 32.18
N ILE A 278 -7.90 21.46 31.78
CA ILE A 278 -8.02 20.65 30.56
C ILE A 278 -9.24 19.74 30.65
N ILE A 279 -9.44 19.05 31.77
CA ILE A 279 -10.63 18.21 31.97
C ILE A 279 -11.90 19.07 31.86
N SER A 280 -11.96 20.20 32.57
CA SER A 280 -13.13 21.09 32.59
C SER A 280 -13.45 21.69 31.22
N THR A 281 -12.45 21.88 30.34
CA THR A 281 -12.62 22.48 29.01
C THR A 281 -12.64 21.44 27.88
N PHE A 282 -12.67 20.15 28.21
CA PHE A 282 -12.59 19.06 27.22
C PHE A 282 -13.76 19.04 26.24
N GLN A 283 -14.98 19.32 26.70
CA GLN A 283 -16.17 19.35 25.83
C GLN A 283 -16.08 20.46 24.78
N HIS A 284 -15.59 21.65 25.16
CA HIS A 284 -15.37 22.74 24.22
C HIS A 284 -14.36 22.35 23.13
N ARG A 285 -13.22 21.73 23.50
CA ARG A 285 -12.27 21.21 22.49
C ARG A 285 -12.85 20.13 21.60
N ASN A 286 -13.71 19.25 22.12
CA ASN A 286 -14.42 18.28 21.28
C ASN A 286 -15.33 18.94 20.24
N SER A 287 -15.99 20.05 20.60
CA SER A 287 -16.77 20.86 19.66
C SER A 287 -15.86 21.51 18.60
N LEU A 288 -14.75 22.13 19.02
CA LEU A 288 -13.78 22.75 18.10
C LEU A 288 -13.21 21.75 17.09
N ARG A 289 -12.92 20.52 17.52
CA ARG A 289 -12.48 19.43 16.63
C ARG A 289 -13.48 19.08 15.53
N GLN A 290 -14.77 19.36 15.73
CA GLN A 290 -15.81 19.10 14.72
C GLN A 290 -16.02 20.31 13.80
N ILE A 291 -15.89 21.52 14.33
CA ILE A 291 -16.25 22.76 13.63
C ILE A 291 -15.04 23.43 12.97
N ASN A 292 -13.95 23.59 13.71
CA ASN A 292 -12.73 24.26 13.25
C ASN A 292 -11.48 23.72 13.98
N PRO A 293 -10.96 22.54 13.59
CA PRO A 293 -9.78 21.92 14.22
C PRO A 293 -8.56 22.83 14.35
N GLN A 294 -8.34 23.66 13.34
CA GLN A 294 -7.19 24.56 13.24
C GLN A 294 -7.20 25.64 14.33
N SER A 295 -8.36 25.90 14.94
CA SER A 295 -8.50 26.86 16.04
C SER A 295 -7.96 26.35 17.38
N ILE A 296 -7.70 25.04 17.55
CA ILE A 296 -7.29 24.49 18.85
C ILE A 296 -5.96 25.11 19.32
N LEU A 297 -4.95 25.16 18.45
CA LEU A 297 -3.66 25.79 18.77
C LEU A 297 -3.75 27.32 18.89
N LEU A 298 -4.80 27.94 18.32
CA LEU A 298 -5.05 29.37 18.45
C LEU A 298 -5.68 29.70 19.80
N ILE A 299 -6.68 28.93 20.22
CA ILE A 299 -7.48 29.15 21.44
C ILE A 299 -6.77 28.59 22.67
N TYR A 300 -6.21 27.38 22.59
CA TYR A 300 -5.53 26.70 23.69
C TYR A 300 -4.01 26.79 23.52
N THR A 301 -3.47 27.97 23.79
CA THR A 301 -2.05 28.27 23.59
C THR A 301 -1.10 27.39 24.40
N LYS A 302 -1.55 26.80 25.53
CA LYS A 302 -0.71 25.92 26.37
C LYS A 302 -0.23 24.65 25.68
N PHE A 303 -0.89 24.19 24.62
CA PHE A 303 -0.35 23.10 23.78
C PHE A 303 1.01 23.44 23.16
N LYS A 304 1.34 24.73 23.01
CA LYS A 304 2.64 25.20 22.50
C LYS A 304 3.74 25.24 23.55
N GLU A 305 3.39 25.19 24.83
CA GLU A 305 4.32 25.42 25.94
C GLU A 305 4.55 24.17 26.79
N CYS A 306 3.54 23.32 26.92
CA CYS A 306 3.54 22.17 27.82
C CYS A 306 3.67 20.87 27.03
N ASP A 307 4.73 20.12 27.31
CA ASP A 307 5.12 18.87 26.67
C ASP A 307 4.12 17.70 26.87
N PHE A 308 3.42 17.68 28.01
CA PHE A 308 2.48 16.62 28.38
C PHE A 308 1.06 16.80 27.81
N MET A 309 0.75 17.93 27.15
CA MET A 309 -0.62 18.28 26.74
C MET A 309 -1.22 17.27 25.79
N ILE A 310 -0.44 16.83 24.78
CA ILE A 310 -0.89 15.89 23.75
C ILE A 310 -1.23 14.53 24.39
N SER A 311 -0.31 14.04 25.22
CA SER A 311 -0.44 12.75 25.91
C SER A 311 -1.64 12.74 26.84
N PHE A 312 -1.83 13.82 27.61
CA PHE A 312 -2.93 13.95 28.55
C PHE A 312 -4.28 14.10 27.84
N GLU A 313 -4.39 14.99 26.84
CA GLU A 313 -5.62 15.16 26.04
C GLU A 313 -6.02 13.84 25.36
N PHE A 314 -5.07 13.12 24.77
CA PHE A 314 -5.34 11.83 24.14
C PHE A 314 -5.85 10.78 25.14
N SER A 315 -5.32 10.77 26.36
CA SER A 315 -5.79 9.88 27.43
C SER A 315 -7.25 10.12 27.78
N LEU A 316 -7.71 11.38 27.77
CA LEU A 316 -9.12 11.73 27.96
C LEU A 316 -10.00 11.24 26.79
N MET A 317 -9.44 11.18 25.57
CA MET A 317 -10.17 10.75 24.37
C MET A 317 -10.28 9.23 24.22
N LYS A 318 -9.23 8.49 24.59
CA LYS A 318 -9.07 7.06 24.24
C LYS A 318 -8.82 6.14 25.43
N GLY A 319 -8.77 6.68 26.65
CA GLY A 319 -8.73 5.93 27.90
C GLY A 319 -7.64 4.85 27.92
N GLU A 320 -8.06 3.59 28.09
CA GLU A 320 -7.18 2.42 28.17
C GLU A 320 -6.28 2.24 26.94
N SER A 321 -6.72 2.67 25.74
CA SER A 321 -5.92 2.54 24.52
C SER A 321 -4.73 3.50 24.45
N ALA A 322 -4.63 4.47 25.37
CA ALA A 322 -3.62 5.52 25.33
C ALA A 322 -2.18 5.01 25.48
N ASN A 323 -1.97 3.86 26.11
CA ASN A 323 -0.66 3.29 26.39
C ASN A 323 -0.36 2.04 25.54
N ASN A 324 -1.29 1.59 24.69
CA ASN A 324 -1.13 0.36 23.92
C ASN A 324 0.11 0.40 23.02
N PHE A 325 0.40 1.54 22.41
CA PHE A 325 1.57 1.70 21.56
C PHE A 325 2.87 1.61 22.37
N THR A 326 3.01 2.38 23.45
CA THR A 326 4.23 2.37 24.27
C THR A 326 4.50 1.01 24.90
N ASN A 327 3.45 0.23 25.17
CA ASN A 327 3.57 -1.10 25.75
C ASN A 327 3.98 -2.17 24.71
N SER A 328 3.44 -2.10 23.48
CA SER A 328 3.62 -3.15 22.46
C SER A 328 4.68 -2.85 21.41
N TRP A 329 4.95 -1.57 21.12
CA TRP A 329 5.82 -1.16 20.03
C TRP A 329 7.28 -1.60 20.21
N PRO A 330 7.92 -1.54 21.40
CA PRO A 330 9.30 -1.99 21.56
C PRO A 330 9.48 -3.47 21.20
N ALA A 331 8.59 -4.34 21.68
CA ALA A 331 8.63 -5.77 21.33
C ALA A 331 8.31 -6.00 19.84
N PHE A 332 7.32 -5.28 19.31
CA PHE A 332 6.91 -5.40 17.92
C PHE A 332 8.01 -4.95 16.95
N SER A 333 8.64 -3.79 17.20
CA SER A 333 9.66 -3.19 16.35
C SER A 333 10.90 -4.09 16.21
N SER A 334 11.41 -4.60 17.34
CA SER A 334 12.52 -5.54 17.36
C SER A 334 12.22 -6.82 16.56
N LYS A 335 11.06 -7.46 16.82
CA LYS A 335 10.64 -8.69 16.12
C LYS A 335 10.38 -8.46 14.65
N LEU A 336 9.81 -7.30 14.28
CA LEU A 336 9.54 -6.92 12.91
C LEU A 336 10.84 -6.83 12.11
N LEU A 337 11.87 -6.14 12.62
CA LEU A 337 13.16 -5.99 11.93
C LEU A 337 13.86 -7.33 11.70
N ILE A 338 13.80 -8.23 12.68
CA ILE A 338 14.40 -9.58 12.58
C ILE A 338 13.69 -10.43 11.53
N ARG A 339 12.35 -10.46 11.54
CA ARG A 339 11.55 -11.37 10.70
C ARG A 339 11.13 -10.79 9.35
N ALA A 340 11.40 -9.51 9.09
CA ALA A 340 10.97 -8.81 7.87
C ALA A 340 11.33 -9.53 6.57
N LYS A 341 12.54 -10.11 6.50
CA LYS A 341 13.04 -10.81 5.30
C LYS A 341 12.21 -12.06 4.96
N GLU A 342 11.65 -12.71 5.97
CA GLU A 342 10.77 -13.87 5.82
C GLU A 342 9.41 -13.45 5.28
N ILE A 343 8.89 -12.31 5.76
CA ILE A 343 7.56 -11.79 5.43
C ILE A 343 7.50 -11.20 4.01
N ASN A 344 8.52 -10.44 3.62
CA ASN A 344 8.55 -9.77 2.33
C ASN A 344 9.96 -9.68 1.73
N SER A 345 10.20 -10.46 0.67
CA SER A 345 11.48 -10.45 -0.07
C SER A 345 11.46 -9.51 -1.29
N SER A 346 10.71 -8.42 -1.24
CA SER A 346 10.74 -7.41 -2.32
C SER A 346 12.09 -6.68 -2.33
N PRO A 347 12.61 -6.27 -3.51
CA PRO A 347 13.88 -5.56 -3.60
C PRO A 347 13.94 -4.30 -2.73
N ALA A 348 12.82 -3.59 -2.58
CA ALA A 348 12.75 -2.39 -1.75
C ALA A 348 12.95 -2.68 -0.25
N VAL A 349 12.31 -3.73 0.27
CA VAL A 349 12.47 -4.15 1.68
C VAL A 349 13.88 -4.69 1.91
N THR A 350 14.39 -5.53 1.00
CA THR A 350 15.74 -6.09 1.11
C THR A 350 16.81 -5.00 1.09
N LYS A 351 16.67 -4.00 0.19
CA LYS A 351 17.57 -2.86 0.13
C LYS A 351 17.54 -2.04 1.42
N PHE A 352 16.33 -1.67 1.89
CA PHE A 352 16.18 -0.90 3.13
C PHE A 352 16.84 -1.60 4.33
N LEU A 353 16.62 -2.91 4.49
CA LEU A 353 17.20 -3.70 5.58
C LEU A 353 18.71 -3.93 5.48
N ALA A 354 19.31 -3.76 4.29
CA ALA A 354 20.74 -3.98 4.09
C ALA A 354 21.54 -2.68 4.17
N GLU A 355 20.94 -1.56 3.75
CA GLU A 355 21.64 -0.29 3.53
C GLU A 355 21.18 0.82 4.47
N GLU A 356 19.92 0.84 4.91
CA GLU A 356 19.32 2.02 5.55
C GLU A 356 18.86 1.75 7.00
N SER A 357 18.42 0.53 7.34
CA SER A 357 17.84 0.25 8.67
C SER A 357 18.81 0.51 9.81
N ASP A 358 20.09 0.17 9.62
CA ASP A 358 21.11 0.27 10.68
C ASP A 358 21.57 1.71 10.94
N GLU A 359 21.24 2.64 10.05
CA GLU A 359 21.49 4.08 10.23
C GLU A 359 20.51 4.72 11.22
N TRP A 360 19.33 4.13 11.40
CA TRP A 360 18.26 4.71 12.20
C TRP A 360 18.11 4.02 13.56
N ASP A 361 17.53 4.73 14.50
CA ASP A 361 17.00 4.14 15.74
C ASP A 361 16.04 2.98 15.42
N GLU A 362 16.06 1.93 16.23
CA GLU A 362 15.26 0.71 16.05
C GLU A 362 13.76 0.98 15.86
N SER A 363 13.19 1.89 16.67
CA SER A 363 11.76 2.23 16.61
C SER A 363 11.41 2.94 15.29
N LEU A 364 12.28 3.83 14.82
CA LEU A 364 12.09 4.55 13.56
C LEU A 364 12.35 3.65 12.35
N ALA A 365 13.37 2.79 12.42
CA ALA A 365 13.67 1.80 11.39
C ALA A 365 12.49 0.85 11.19
N ALA A 366 11.86 0.38 12.27
CA ALA A 366 10.65 -0.44 12.21
C ALA A 366 9.45 0.31 11.62
N LEU A 367 9.27 1.60 11.96
CA LEU A 367 8.22 2.45 11.38
C LEU A 367 8.39 2.60 9.86
N PHE A 368 9.62 2.86 9.40
CA PHE A 368 9.94 2.97 7.98
C PHE A 368 9.82 1.64 7.24
N LEU A 369 10.24 0.54 7.85
CA LEU A 369 10.03 -0.80 7.32
C LEU A 369 8.54 -1.08 7.13
N LEU A 370 7.70 -0.71 8.09
CA LEU A 370 6.25 -0.86 7.98
C LEU A 370 5.68 -0.05 6.80
N LEU A 371 6.24 1.14 6.52
CA LEU A 371 5.90 1.91 5.32
C LEU A 371 6.36 1.23 4.02
N HIS A 372 7.47 0.49 4.02
CA HIS A 372 7.85 -0.35 2.87
C HIS A 372 6.89 -1.53 2.66
N LEU A 373 6.36 -2.11 3.74
CA LEU A 373 5.35 -3.17 3.68
C LEU A 373 3.98 -2.64 3.24
N ILE A 374 3.64 -1.41 3.63
CA ILE A 374 2.40 -0.71 3.31
C ILE A 374 2.73 0.56 2.51
N PRO A 375 3.18 0.42 1.25
CA PRO A 375 3.64 1.57 0.47
C PRO A 375 2.51 2.57 0.24
N PRO A 376 2.84 3.86 0.01
CA PRO A 376 1.86 4.90 -0.28
C PRO A 376 0.84 4.45 -1.33
N ALA A 377 -0.45 4.76 -1.17
CA ALA A 377 -1.44 4.35 -2.16
C ALA A 377 -1.16 5.03 -3.51
N ALA A 378 -1.36 4.31 -4.62
CA ALA A 378 -1.25 4.91 -5.94
C ALA A 378 -2.37 5.95 -6.10
N GLN A 379 -2.01 7.22 -6.20
CA GLN A 379 -2.96 8.26 -6.57
C GLN A 379 -3.29 8.01 -8.04
N GLY A 380 -4.57 7.79 -8.36
CA GLY A 380 -4.98 7.36 -9.71
C GLY A 380 -4.44 8.25 -10.83
N LYS A 381 -4.52 7.76 -12.08
CA LYS A 381 -3.88 8.34 -13.29
C LYS A 381 -4.00 9.87 -13.49
N ALA A 382 -4.92 10.55 -12.81
CA ALA A 382 -5.17 11.98 -12.90
C ALA A 382 -4.41 12.85 -11.86
N LYS A 383 -3.73 12.28 -10.86
CA LYS A 383 -3.12 13.06 -9.74
C LYS A 383 -1.61 12.86 -9.54
N GLY A 384 -0.92 12.34 -10.55
CA GLY A 384 0.53 12.16 -10.52
C GLY A 384 0.99 10.79 -10.01
N SER A 385 2.30 10.55 -10.12
CA SER A 385 2.94 9.31 -9.69
C SER A 385 2.81 9.09 -8.18
N ARG A 386 2.70 7.83 -7.75
CA ARG A 386 2.84 7.41 -6.34
C ARG A 386 4.11 8.05 -5.75
N SER A 387 4.01 8.71 -4.60
CA SER A 387 5.20 9.17 -3.89
C SER A 387 6.08 7.97 -3.54
N ASN A 388 7.38 8.09 -3.76
CA ASN A 388 8.30 7.04 -3.36
C ASN A 388 8.34 6.96 -1.82
N THR A 389 8.71 5.79 -1.29
CA THR A 389 8.70 5.54 0.15
C THR A 389 9.60 6.53 0.92
N THR A 390 10.76 6.87 0.37
CA THR A 390 11.71 7.82 0.98
C THR A 390 11.09 9.22 1.15
N CYS A 391 10.40 9.75 0.13
CA CYS A 391 9.67 11.00 0.24
C CYS A 391 8.57 10.90 1.30
N ALA A 392 7.84 9.78 1.35
CA ALA A 392 6.81 9.57 2.37
C ALA A 392 7.39 9.49 3.80
N GLN A 393 8.60 8.94 4.00
CA GLN A 393 9.29 8.97 5.29
C GLN A 393 9.49 10.41 5.78
N THR A 394 9.92 11.33 4.89
CA THR A 394 10.14 12.75 5.24
C THR A 394 8.88 13.51 5.63
N LEU A 395 7.70 13.00 5.25
CA LEU A 395 6.40 13.54 5.66
C LEU A 395 6.05 13.18 7.10
N MET A 396 6.66 12.12 7.67
CA MET A 396 6.48 11.73 9.07
C MET A 396 7.59 12.24 9.98
N VAL A 397 8.84 12.07 9.55
CA VAL A 397 10.01 12.22 10.40
C VAL A 397 11.06 13.04 9.65
N THR A 398 11.60 14.05 10.32
CA THR A 398 12.71 14.86 9.81
C THR A 398 13.84 14.87 10.83
N TYR A 399 15.02 14.42 10.41
CA TYR A 399 16.22 14.44 11.24
C TYR A 399 16.95 15.80 11.13
N TYR A 400 17.44 16.30 12.25
CA TYR A 400 18.38 17.42 12.31
C TYR A 400 19.52 17.12 13.27
N ASN A 401 20.71 17.66 12.99
CA ASN A 401 21.81 17.58 13.94
C ASN A 401 21.49 18.38 15.21
N ILE A 402 21.97 17.92 16.37
CA ILE A 402 21.77 18.61 17.64
C ILE A 402 22.30 20.05 17.68
N ALA A 403 23.28 20.40 16.82
CA ALA A 403 23.77 21.76 16.68
C ALA A 403 22.82 22.68 15.90
N THR A 404 21.85 22.15 15.16
CA THR A 404 20.91 22.95 14.37
C THR A 404 19.93 23.71 15.30
N PRO A 405 19.89 25.06 15.25
CA PRO A 405 18.96 25.84 16.08
C PRO A 405 17.50 25.61 15.69
N LEU A 406 16.60 25.44 16.66
CA LEU A 406 15.17 25.23 16.42
C LEU A 406 14.50 26.31 15.55
N PRO A 407 14.78 27.63 15.71
CA PRO A 407 14.18 28.65 14.85
C PRO A 407 14.52 28.45 13.36
N SER A 408 15.77 28.07 13.05
CA SER A 408 16.20 27.85 11.67
C SER A 408 15.46 26.70 10.98
N ILE A 409 14.97 25.72 11.75
CA ILE A 409 14.15 24.62 11.23
C ILE A 409 12.78 25.12 10.79
N LEU A 410 12.18 26.05 11.54
CA LEU A 410 10.88 26.64 11.18
C LEU A 410 11.00 27.58 9.98
N ASP A 411 12.08 28.35 9.90
CA ASP A 411 12.32 29.29 8.79
C ASP A 411 12.48 28.56 7.44
N THR A 412 12.97 27.32 7.48
CA THR A 412 13.17 26.47 6.30
C THR A 412 12.06 25.43 6.13
N TRP A 413 11.00 25.52 6.95
CA TRP A 413 9.93 24.52 6.94
C TRP A 413 9.07 24.63 5.69
N SER A 414 8.87 23.49 5.03
CA SER A 414 8.15 23.45 3.76
C SER A 414 6.63 23.51 3.95
N ASP A 415 5.97 24.33 3.13
CA ASP A 415 4.52 24.59 3.17
C ASP A 415 3.66 23.38 2.77
N ASP A 416 4.27 22.38 2.14
CA ASP A 416 3.64 21.12 1.77
C ASP A 416 3.50 20.15 2.97
N LYS A 417 4.33 20.31 4.01
CA LYS A 417 4.26 19.52 5.26
C LYS A 417 3.23 20.10 6.22
N ARG A 418 1.95 19.89 5.88
CA ARG A 418 0.81 20.37 6.69
C ARG A 418 0.44 19.45 7.84
N GLN A 419 0.68 18.15 7.70
CA GLN A 419 0.38 17.19 8.77
C GLN A 419 1.45 17.22 9.87
N PRO A 420 1.10 16.79 11.09
CA PRO A 420 2.09 16.64 12.15
C PRO A 420 3.34 15.91 11.66
N ASN A 421 4.50 16.50 11.90
CA ASN A 421 5.80 15.92 11.56
C ASN A 421 6.67 15.87 12.81
N LEU A 422 7.34 14.75 13.00
CA LEU A 422 8.27 14.54 14.09
C LEU A 422 9.67 15.03 13.70
N ILE A 423 10.14 16.02 14.44
CA ILE A 423 11.55 16.43 14.42
C ILE A 423 12.30 15.54 15.40
N CYS A 424 13.31 14.84 14.88
CA CYS A 424 14.26 14.06 15.66
C CYS A 424 15.62 14.75 15.62
N ARG A 425 16.19 15.07 16.79
CA ARG A 425 17.51 15.68 16.91
C ARG A 425 18.47 14.77 17.65
N GLY A 426 19.69 14.68 17.14
CA GLY A 426 20.74 13.82 17.69
C GLY A 426 22.09 14.07 17.07
N ILE A 427 23.10 13.32 17.53
CA ILE A 427 24.44 13.34 16.94
C ILE A 427 24.39 12.77 15.51
N ASP A 428 23.61 11.70 15.35
CA ASP A 428 23.30 11.03 14.10
C ASP A 428 21.86 10.47 14.16
N LYS A 429 21.42 9.81 13.09
CA LYS A 429 20.06 9.22 12.97
C LYS A 429 19.79 8.04 13.91
N LYS A 430 20.84 7.45 14.49
CA LYS A 430 20.78 6.30 15.40
C LYS A 430 20.76 6.74 16.86
N ASN A 431 21.51 7.80 17.18
CA ASN A 431 21.71 8.35 18.50
C ASN A 431 20.91 9.66 18.66
N LEU A 432 19.58 9.51 18.73
CA LEU A 432 18.62 10.61 18.88
C LEU A 432 18.36 10.94 20.35
N THR A 433 18.30 12.24 20.67
CA THR A 433 18.28 12.73 22.07
C THR A 433 17.21 13.78 22.35
N SER A 434 16.62 14.41 21.33
CA SER A 434 15.59 15.43 21.53
C SER A 434 14.55 15.39 20.43
N PHE A 435 13.28 15.56 20.81
CA PHE A 435 12.13 15.35 19.92
C PHE A 435 11.15 16.51 20.02
N PHE A 436 10.59 16.91 18.88
CA PHE A 436 9.59 17.98 18.79
C PHE A 436 8.57 17.62 17.71
N LEU A 437 7.37 18.20 17.79
CA LEU A 437 6.41 18.12 16.68
C LEU A 437 6.31 19.46 15.97
N VAL A 438 6.12 19.43 14.66
CA VAL A 438 5.63 20.58 13.90
C VAL A 438 4.21 20.30 13.46
N VAL A 439 3.29 21.15 13.88
CA VAL A 439 1.87 21.09 13.50
C VAL A 439 1.47 22.49 13.03
N ASP A 440 1.01 22.62 11.79
CA ASP A 440 0.62 23.91 11.20
C ASP A 440 1.71 25.01 11.34
N LYS A 441 2.97 24.64 11.08
CA LYS A 441 4.19 25.46 11.27
C LYS A 441 4.47 25.93 12.69
N VAL A 442 3.77 25.39 13.68
CA VAL A 442 4.04 25.62 15.09
C VAL A 442 4.88 24.49 15.64
N LEU A 443 6.03 24.83 16.21
CA LEU A 443 6.87 23.88 16.93
C LEU A 443 6.27 23.63 18.32
N LEU A 444 6.02 22.36 18.63
CA LEU A 444 5.45 21.91 19.89
C LEU A 444 6.47 21.07 20.66
N PRO A 445 6.69 21.35 21.96
CA PRO A 445 7.45 20.45 22.82
C PRO A 445 6.63 19.18 23.06
N ILE A 446 7.32 18.04 23.22
CA ILE A 446 6.70 16.76 23.55
C ILE A 446 7.46 16.05 24.66
N ASP A 447 6.71 15.34 25.51
CA ASP A 447 7.23 14.58 26.64
C ASP A 447 7.74 13.20 26.18
N ALA A 448 8.81 13.20 25.39
CA ALA A 448 9.43 12.00 24.84
C ALA A 448 10.92 11.92 25.18
N THR A 449 11.33 10.81 25.77
CA THR A 449 12.72 10.48 26.13
C THR A 449 13.41 9.57 25.13
N ASN A 450 12.61 8.88 24.31
CA ASN A 450 13.06 7.90 23.32
C ASN A 450 12.17 7.95 22.06
N CYS A 451 12.60 7.27 21.00
CA CYS A 451 11.90 7.28 19.72
C CYS A 451 10.53 6.60 19.77
N THR A 452 10.32 5.60 20.63
CA THR A 452 8.99 4.98 20.82
C THR A 452 7.99 6.01 21.34
N GLU A 453 8.33 6.74 22.40
CA GLU A 453 7.48 7.82 22.93
C GLU A 453 7.28 8.93 21.88
N ALA A 454 8.32 9.28 21.14
CA ALA A 454 8.23 10.31 20.10
C ALA A 454 7.25 9.94 18.97
N ILE A 455 7.27 8.69 18.50
CA ILE A 455 6.31 8.18 17.51
C ILE A 455 4.89 8.15 18.10
N ASP A 456 4.76 7.78 19.37
CA ASP A 456 3.46 7.79 20.06
C ASP A 456 2.86 9.20 20.09
N ARG A 457 3.65 10.23 20.41
CA ARG A 457 3.17 11.63 20.41
C ARG A 457 2.83 12.11 19.01
N LEU A 458 3.60 11.71 17.99
CA LEU A 458 3.28 11.97 16.60
C LEU A 458 1.89 11.41 16.22
N PHE A 459 1.62 10.14 16.54
CA PHE A 459 0.31 9.54 16.26
C PHE A 459 -0.82 10.24 17.03
N LYS A 460 -0.64 10.47 18.34
CA LYS A 460 -1.64 11.11 19.19
C LYS A 460 -2.03 12.51 18.72
N SER A 461 -1.07 13.26 18.16
CA SER A 461 -1.31 14.60 17.65
C SER A 461 -2.37 14.67 16.54
N HIS A 462 -2.51 13.62 15.72
CA HIS A 462 -3.57 13.53 14.71
C HIS A 462 -4.97 13.57 15.34
N TYR A 463 -5.16 12.93 16.49
CA TYR A 463 -6.44 12.95 17.20
C TYR A 463 -6.66 14.24 17.96
N VAL A 464 -5.64 14.69 18.71
CA VAL A 464 -5.70 15.88 19.56
C VAL A 464 -6.05 17.12 18.74
N PHE A 465 -5.42 17.29 17.58
CA PHE A 465 -5.63 18.43 16.68
C PHE A 465 -6.59 18.13 15.52
N SER A 466 -7.18 16.93 15.48
CA SER A 466 -8.03 16.45 14.37
C SER A 466 -7.41 16.68 12.99
N ALA A 467 -6.11 16.41 12.89
CA ALA A 467 -5.34 16.50 11.67
C ALA A 467 -5.52 15.22 10.84
N GLU A 468 -5.99 15.35 9.60
CA GLU A 468 -6.17 14.20 8.70
C GLU A 468 -4.86 13.46 8.46
N TYR A 469 -4.91 12.15 8.21
CA TYR A 469 -3.71 11.45 7.75
C TYR A 469 -3.30 11.94 6.36
N ASP A 470 -1.99 12.16 6.18
CA ASP A 470 -1.46 12.39 4.84
C ASP A 470 -1.86 11.23 3.91
N LYS A 471 -2.27 11.55 2.69
CA LYS A 471 -2.77 10.56 1.72
C LYS A 471 -1.75 9.46 1.42
N ASN A 472 -0.46 9.78 1.49
CA ASN A 472 0.62 8.84 1.26
C ASN A 472 0.93 7.97 2.48
N LEU A 473 0.47 8.38 3.67
CA LEU A 473 0.72 7.71 4.95
C LEU A 473 -0.53 7.07 5.55
N GLN A 474 -1.69 7.30 4.94
CA GLN A 474 -2.98 6.82 5.44
C GLN A 474 -3.00 5.31 5.72
N GLY A 475 -2.34 4.51 4.87
CA GLY A 475 -2.27 3.06 5.07
C GLY A 475 -1.47 2.67 6.32
N LEU A 476 -0.33 3.33 6.54
CA LEU A 476 0.52 3.14 7.72
C LEU A 476 -0.21 3.56 9.00
N TRP A 477 -0.79 4.76 9.00
CA TRP A 477 -1.48 5.28 10.19
C TRP A 477 -2.70 4.45 10.57
N LYS A 478 -3.49 3.99 9.59
CA LYS A 478 -4.59 3.04 9.83
C LYS A 478 -4.11 1.70 10.39
N PHE A 479 -2.95 1.22 9.96
CA PHE A 479 -2.37 0.00 10.53
C PHE A 479 -2.04 0.19 12.01
N LEU A 480 -1.33 1.27 12.37
CA LEU A 480 -1.00 1.56 13.77
C LEU A 480 -2.26 1.75 14.61
N GLN A 481 -3.24 2.49 14.09
CA GLN A 481 -4.52 2.74 14.73
C GLN A 481 -5.24 1.43 15.12
N VAL A 482 -5.41 0.51 14.16
CA VAL A 482 -6.21 -0.70 14.38
C VAL A 482 -5.42 -1.81 15.07
N PHE A 483 -4.17 -2.06 14.66
CA PHE A 483 -3.45 -3.25 15.09
C PHE A 483 -2.54 -3.03 16.30
N ILE A 484 -2.02 -1.82 16.50
CA ILE A 484 -1.14 -1.48 17.61
C ILE A 484 -1.93 -0.76 18.71
N TYR A 485 -2.59 0.35 18.39
CA TYR A 485 -3.39 1.12 19.36
C TYR A 485 -4.72 0.46 19.72
N LYS A 486 -5.26 -0.42 18.88
CA LYS A 486 -6.60 -1.04 19.05
C LYS A 486 -7.74 -0.02 19.08
N ILE A 487 -7.60 1.06 18.31
CA ILE A 487 -8.59 2.13 18.20
C ILE A 487 -9.47 1.90 16.98
N ASP A 488 -10.79 2.02 17.17
CA ASP A 488 -11.78 2.00 16.08
C ASP A 488 -11.67 0.75 15.18
N VAL A 489 -11.39 -0.42 15.78
CA VAL A 489 -11.09 -1.70 15.11
C VAL A 489 -12.16 -2.07 14.07
N ASP A 490 -13.45 -2.01 14.44
CA ASP A 490 -14.56 -2.40 13.55
C ASP A 490 -15.12 -1.24 12.71
N LYS A 491 -14.63 -0.01 12.96
CA LYS A 491 -15.13 1.21 12.28
C LYS A 491 -14.20 1.66 11.15
N THR A 492 -12.94 1.25 11.19
CA THR A 492 -11.93 1.74 10.27
C THR A 492 -11.96 0.93 8.98
N ASP A 493 -12.21 1.60 7.86
CA ASP A 493 -12.10 0.98 6.54
C ASP A 493 -10.62 0.72 6.18
N LEU A 494 -10.28 -0.57 5.99
CA LEU A 494 -8.94 -1.04 5.71
C LEU A 494 -8.82 -1.55 4.28
N SER A 495 -7.79 -1.07 3.58
CA SER A 495 -7.46 -1.60 2.25
C SER A 495 -6.98 -3.04 2.31
N ARG A 496 -7.16 -3.80 1.21
CA ARG A 496 -6.66 -5.17 1.08
C ARG A 496 -5.19 -5.33 1.46
N LYS A 497 -4.32 -4.37 1.10
CA LYS A 497 -2.89 -4.46 1.42
C LYS A 497 -2.64 -4.39 2.93
N ILE A 498 -3.39 -3.57 3.65
CA ILE A 498 -3.30 -3.49 5.12
C ILE A 498 -3.73 -4.83 5.73
N LYS A 499 -4.88 -5.36 5.31
CA LYS A 499 -5.40 -6.67 5.77
C LYS A 499 -4.40 -7.81 5.51
N GLN A 500 -3.76 -7.80 4.35
CA GLN A 500 -2.72 -8.76 3.98
C GLN A 500 -1.49 -8.64 4.87
N VAL A 501 -0.95 -7.42 5.05
CA VAL A 501 0.23 -7.20 5.90
C VAL A 501 -0.08 -7.54 7.36
N SER A 502 -1.25 -7.19 7.88
CA SER A 502 -1.64 -7.59 9.25
C SER A 502 -1.77 -9.10 9.40
N SER A 503 -2.26 -9.82 8.39
CA SER A 503 -2.31 -11.30 8.40
C SER A 503 -0.90 -11.88 8.43
N GLN A 504 0.03 -11.36 7.62
CA GLN A 504 1.44 -11.77 7.61
C GLN A 504 2.16 -11.46 8.93
N LEU A 505 1.80 -10.36 9.58
CA LEU A 505 2.39 -9.93 10.85
C LEU A 505 1.64 -10.46 12.08
N ASN A 506 0.59 -11.27 11.91
CA ASN A 506 -0.30 -11.66 13.01
C ASN A 506 0.44 -12.33 14.17
N ARG A 507 1.42 -13.18 13.86
CA ARG A 507 2.26 -13.82 14.88
C ARG A 507 3.09 -12.80 15.67
N ILE A 508 3.69 -11.83 14.98
CA ILE A 508 4.48 -10.78 15.63
C ILE A 508 3.57 -9.88 16.48
N LEU A 509 2.39 -9.54 15.96
CA LEU A 509 1.39 -8.76 16.68
C LEU A 509 0.92 -9.47 17.95
N ALA A 510 0.63 -10.77 17.88
CA ALA A 510 0.21 -11.56 19.04
C ALA A 510 1.32 -11.65 20.10
N GLU A 511 2.54 -11.99 19.68
CA GLU A 511 3.71 -12.11 20.57
C GLU A 511 4.16 -10.75 21.17
N SER A 512 3.65 -9.61 20.70
CA SER A 512 4.02 -8.28 21.21
C SER A 512 2.97 -7.68 22.16
N LEU A 513 1.88 -8.41 22.39
CA LEU A 513 0.81 -8.05 23.33
C LEU A 513 0.90 -8.83 24.65
N GLU A 514 1.74 -9.88 24.68
CA GLU A 514 2.18 -10.62 25.86
C GLU A 514 3.40 -9.93 26.48
#